data_AF-A0A438H002-F1
#
_entry.id   AF-A0A438H002-F1
#
_cell.length_a   1.000
_cell.length_b   1.000
_cell.length_c   1.000
_cell.angle_alpha   90.00
_cell.angle_beta   90.00
_cell.angle_gamma   90.00
#
_symmetry.space_group_name_H-M   'P 1'
#
loop_
_entity.id
_entity.type
_entity.pdbx_description
1 polymer ?
#
loop_
_entity_poly.entity_id
_entity_poly.type
_entity_poly.pdbx_seq_one_letter_code
_entity_poly.pdbx_strand_id
1 'polypeptide(L)'
;MDFFFLNVPFWIKALSSAHEKGFQWYIHCGWGYGREDGNRAVAQNHADLVAYGRWFLANPDLPKRFSLNAPLNKYDRDTFYVPEPVIGYTDYPFLEDS
;
A
#
# COMPACT_ATOMS: atom_id res chain seq x y z
N MET A 1 25.58 -20.64 24.63
CA MET A 1 24.45 -21.03 23.77
C MET A 1 23.21 -20.48 24.46
N ASP A 2 22.83 -19.27 24.10
CA ASP A 2 21.82 -18.53 24.85
C ASP A 2 20.44 -18.81 24.27
N PHE A 3 19.60 -19.41 25.10
CA PHE A 3 18.23 -19.86 24.82
C PHE A 3 17.21 -18.70 24.79
N PHE A 4 17.60 -17.49 24.38
CA PHE A 4 16.79 -16.27 24.47
C PHE A 4 16.07 -15.84 23.17
N PHE A 5 15.93 -16.72 22.18
CA PHE A 5 15.35 -16.34 20.88
C PHE A 5 14.11 -17.12 20.43
N LEU A 6 13.57 -17.99 21.27
CA LEU A 6 12.51 -18.92 20.82
C LEU A 6 11.07 -18.41 20.99
N ASN A 7 10.84 -17.17 21.45
CA ASN A 7 9.48 -16.58 21.53
C ASN A 7 9.47 -15.05 21.37
N VAL A 8 10.14 -14.55 20.33
CA VAL A 8 10.12 -13.11 20.00
C VAL A 8 9.04 -12.85 18.95
N PRO A 9 7.99 -12.06 19.26
CA PRO A 9 6.97 -11.70 18.29
C PRO A 9 7.58 -11.02 17.05
N PHE A 10 7.01 -11.28 15.88
CA PHE A 10 7.54 -10.79 14.60
C PHE A 10 7.78 -9.27 14.57
N TRP A 11 6.97 -8.49 15.29
CA TRP A 11 7.12 -7.03 15.42
C TRP A 11 8.40 -6.61 16.15
N ILE A 12 8.93 -7.41 17.08
CA ILE A 12 10.21 -7.12 17.76
C ILE A 12 11.42 -7.43 16.85
N LYS A 13 11.32 -8.38 15.91
CA LYS A 13 12.36 -8.63 14.90
C LYS A 13 12.41 -7.54 13.82
N ALA A 14 11.27 -6.92 13.49
CA ALA A 14 11.22 -5.75 12.61
C ALA A 14 11.87 -4.51 13.24
N LEU A 15 11.81 -4.37 14.57
CA LEU A 15 12.41 -3.27 15.33
C LEU A 15 13.94 -3.33 15.46
N SER A 16 14.57 -4.51 15.35
CA SER A 16 16.02 -4.65 15.56
C SER A 16 16.87 -4.30 14.33
N SER A 17 16.34 -4.40 13.11
CA SER A 17 17.10 -4.15 11.88
C SER A 17 17.14 -2.67 11.48
N ALA A 18 16.21 -1.85 11.98
CA ALA A 18 16.14 -0.40 11.72
C ALA A 18 17.21 0.41 12.47
N HIS A 19 17.91 -0.21 13.41
CA HIS A 19 18.67 0.49 14.45
C HIS A 19 20.16 0.76 14.12
N GLU A 20 20.70 0.25 13.00
CA GLU A 20 22.16 0.22 12.80
C GLU A 20 22.78 1.26 11.84
N LYS A 21 22.06 1.97 10.95
CA LYS A 21 22.74 2.68 9.83
C LYS A 21 22.30 4.08 9.34
N GLY A 22 21.29 4.72 9.91
CA GLY A 22 20.88 6.04 9.39
C GLY A 22 20.12 5.93 8.05
N PHE A 23 18.86 6.33 8.08
CA PHE A 23 17.89 6.33 6.98
C PHE A 23 17.71 5.01 6.22
N GLN A 24 16.91 4.12 6.80
CA GLN A 24 16.18 3.08 6.06
C GLN A 24 14.72 3.48 5.96
N TRP A 25 14.27 3.88 4.77
CA TRP A 25 12.85 4.08 4.49
C TRP A 25 12.15 2.71 4.47
N TYR A 26 11.17 2.50 5.34
CA TYR A 26 10.31 1.31 5.33
C TYR A 26 9.12 1.52 4.40
N ILE A 27 8.98 0.64 3.41
CA ILE A 27 7.84 0.60 2.51
C ILE A 27 6.93 -0.55 2.91
N HIS A 28 5.67 -0.25 3.25
CA HIS A 28 4.67 -1.27 3.49
C HIS A 28 3.94 -1.65 2.21
N CYS A 29 4.02 -2.93 1.83
CA CYS A 29 3.29 -3.53 0.71
C CYS A 29 2.23 -4.50 1.26
N GLY A 30 1.13 -3.96 1.77
CA GLY A 30 0.06 -4.74 2.37
C GLY A 30 -1.00 -5.18 1.37
N TRP A 31 -1.40 -6.45 1.40
CA TRP A 31 -2.59 -6.94 0.69
C TRP A 31 -3.83 -6.44 1.41
N GLY A 32 -4.39 -5.30 1.02
CA GLY A 32 -5.62 -4.86 1.68
C GLY A 32 -5.80 -3.38 1.84
N TYR A 33 -4.69 -2.64 1.93
CA TYR A 33 -4.70 -1.32 2.54
C TYR A 33 -5.65 -0.37 1.82
N GLY A 34 -6.59 0.18 2.58
CA GLY A 34 -7.28 1.41 2.23
C GLY A 34 -6.48 2.64 2.66
N ARG A 35 -7.04 3.81 2.41
CA ARG A 35 -6.48 5.11 2.81
C ARG A 35 -6.23 5.15 4.32
N GLU A 36 -7.19 4.70 5.12
CA GLU A 36 -7.13 4.74 6.58
C GLU A 36 -6.04 3.82 7.12
N ASP A 37 -5.85 2.65 6.51
CA ASP A 37 -4.81 1.70 6.91
C ASP A 37 -3.42 2.27 6.63
N GLY A 38 -3.23 2.88 5.46
CA GLY A 38 -1.97 3.53 5.13
C GLY A 38 -1.67 4.74 6.00
N ASN A 39 -2.67 5.60 6.23
CA ASN A 39 -2.54 6.72 7.15
C ASN A 39 -2.16 6.25 8.56
N ARG A 40 -2.77 5.16 9.04
CA ARG A 40 -2.46 4.59 10.34
C ARG A 40 -1.06 3.99 10.40
N ALA A 41 -0.61 3.30 9.35
CA ALA A 41 0.73 2.73 9.30
C ALA A 41 1.82 3.82 9.36
N VAL A 42 1.62 4.92 8.62
CA VAL A 42 2.54 6.07 8.68
C VAL A 42 2.48 6.77 10.04
N ALA A 43 1.27 7.05 10.54
CA ALA A 43 1.10 7.72 11.84
C ALA A 43 1.67 6.92 13.02
N GLN A 44 1.74 5.60 12.93
CA GLN A 44 2.28 4.72 13.97
C GLN A 44 3.79 4.41 13.78
N ASN A 45 4.47 5.06 12.83
CA ASN A 45 5.86 4.75 12.45
C ASN A 45 6.06 3.27 12.07
N HIS A 46 4.99 2.60 11.62
CA HIS A 46 5.08 1.26 11.07
C HIS A 46 5.54 1.30 9.61
N ALA A 47 5.45 2.45 8.95
CA ALA A 47 5.98 2.66 7.61
C ALA A 47 6.28 4.12 7.32
N ASP A 48 7.29 4.37 6.49
CA ASP A 48 7.52 5.71 5.95
C ASP A 48 6.80 5.93 4.61
N LEU A 49 6.57 4.84 3.87
CA LEU A 49 5.84 4.84 2.61
C LEU A 49 4.88 3.65 2.54
N VAL A 50 3.76 3.81 1.85
CA VAL A 50 2.77 2.74 1.62
C VAL A 50 2.54 2.60 0.12
N ALA A 51 2.72 1.38 -0.38
CA ALA A 51 2.51 1.06 -1.79
C ALA A 51 1.11 0.48 -2.02
N TYR A 52 0.42 0.97 -3.05
CA TYR A 52 -0.92 0.52 -3.43
C TYR A 52 -0.90 -0.03 -4.86
N GLY A 53 -1.18 -1.33 -5.03
CA GLY A 53 -1.24 -1.97 -6.34
C GLY A 53 -2.62 -1.88 -6.98
N ARG A 54 -3.54 -2.75 -6.56
CA ARG A 54 -4.91 -2.87 -7.13
C ARG A 54 -5.71 -1.57 -7.13
N TRP A 55 -5.50 -0.72 -6.11
CA TRP A 55 -6.18 0.57 -6.05
C TRP A 55 -5.65 1.53 -7.10
N PHE A 56 -4.33 1.53 -7.33
CA PHE A 56 -3.71 2.39 -8.33
C PHE A 56 -4.04 1.93 -9.76
N LEU A 57 -4.17 0.62 -9.97
CA LEU A 57 -4.62 0.07 -11.26
C LEU A 57 -5.97 0.65 -11.69
N ALA A 58 -6.95 0.70 -10.77
CA ALA A 58 -8.28 1.21 -11.08
C ALA A 58 -8.45 2.72 -10.93
N ASN A 59 -7.51 3.41 -10.28
CA ASN A 59 -7.60 4.83 -9.95
C ASN A 59 -6.29 5.50 -10.39
N PRO A 60 -6.20 5.98 -11.65
CA PRO A 60 -4.97 6.61 -12.16
C PRO A 60 -4.59 7.87 -11.36
N ASP A 61 -5.58 8.47 -10.69
CA ASP A 61 -5.50 9.65 -9.84
C ASP A 61 -5.64 9.32 -8.33
N LEU A 62 -5.27 8.10 -7.92
CA LEU A 62 -5.40 7.63 -6.51
C LEU A 62 -4.88 8.64 -5.47
N PRO A 63 -3.73 9.31 -5.63
CA PRO A 63 -3.26 10.30 -4.65
C PRO A 63 -4.25 11.47 -4.46
N LYS A 64 -4.85 11.96 -5.55
CA LYS A 64 -5.84 13.04 -5.52
C LYS A 64 -7.11 12.58 -4.80
N ARG A 65 -7.60 11.38 -5.11
CA ARG A 65 -8.76 10.78 -4.44
C ARG A 65 -8.52 10.61 -2.95
N PHE A 66 -7.34 10.13 -2.55
CA PHE A 66 -7.00 10.00 -1.14
C PHE A 66 -6.92 11.35 -0.41
N SER A 67 -6.34 12.37 -1.05
CA SER A 67 -6.26 13.72 -0.51
C SER A 67 -7.64 14.34 -0.30
N LEU A 68 -8.58 14.13 -1.23
CA LEU A 68 -9.94 14.66 -1.17
C LEU A 68 -10.91 13.77 -0.39
N ASN A 69 -10.47 12.58 0.04
CA ASN A 69 -11.36 11.52 0.51
C ASN A 69 -12.51 11.22 -0.49
N ALA A 70 -12.18 11.25 -1.79
CA ALA A 70 -13.12 11.02 -2.87
C ALA A 70 -13.41 9.52 -3.05
N PRO A 71 -14.56 9.15 -3.66
CA PRO A 71 -14.85 7.77 -4.00
C PRO A 71 -13.77 7.16 -4.90
N LEU A 72 -13.46 5.89 -4.68
CA LEU A 72 -12.56 5.12 -5.54
C LEU A 72 -13.35 4.36 -6.60
N ASN A 73 -12.80 4.30 -7.80
CA ASN A 73 -13.20 3.33 -8.80
C ASN A 73 -12.99 1.91 -8.23
N LYS A 74 -13.97 1.04 -8.46
CA LYS A 74 -13.84 -0.37 -8.14
C LYS A 74 -12.93 -1.02 -9.18
N TYR A 75 -11.91 -1.74 -8.71
CA TYR A 75 -11.12 -2.59 -9.58
C TYR A 75 -11.92 -3.84 -9.96
N ASP A 76 -11.75 -4.28 -11.20
CA ASP A 76 -12.23 -5.58 -11.66
C ASP A 76 -11.05 -6.56 -11.71
N ARG A 77 -11.12 -7.63 -10.91
CA ARG A 77 -10.03 -8.62 -10.83
C ARG A 77 -9.99 -9.53 -12.05
N ASP A 78 -11.12 -9.71 -12.72
CA ASP A 78 -11.22 -10.60 -13.88
C ASP A 78 -10.49 -9.99 -15.09
N THR A 79 -10.24 -8.67 -15.06
CA THR A 79 -9.55 -7.95 -16.13
C THR A 79 -8.05 -7.73 -15.88
N PHE A 80 -7.49 -8.17 -14.76
CA PHE A 80 -6.09 -7.86 -14.41
C PHE A 80 -5.06 -8.44 -15.39
N TYR A 81 -5.37 -9.61 -15.97
CA TYR A 81 -4.45 -10.38 -16.81
C TYR A 81 -5.16 -10.92 -18.04
N VAL A 82 -5.85 -10.05 -18.79
CA VAL A 82 -6.57 -10.45 -20.01
C VAL A 82 -5.70 -10.27 -21.26
N PRO A 83 -5.85 -11.15 -22.26
CA PRO A 83 -5.32 -10.90 -23.60
C PRO A 83 -6.10 -9.79 -24.29
N GLU A 84 -5.69 -9.40 -25.50
CA GLU A 84 -6.42 -8.39 -26.27
C GLU A 84 -7.86 -8.81 -26.61
N PRO A 85 -8.83 -7.87 -26.60
CA PRO A 85 -8.68 -6.45 -26.26
C PRO A 85 -8.49 -6.21 -24.76
N VAL A 86 -7.57 -5.30 -24.40
CA VAL A 86 -7.27 -4.98 -23.00
C VAL A 86 -8.33 -4.04 -22.44
N ILE A 87 -9.13 -4.54 -21.50
CA ILE A 87 -10.13 -3.81 -20.74
C ILE A 87 -9.63 -3.73 -19.29
N GLY A 88 -9.96 -2.66 -18.56
CA GLY A 88 -9.56 -2.47 -17.16
C GLY A 88 -8.06 -2.24 -16.98
N TYR A 89 -7.44 -1.47 -17.89
CA TYR A 89 -6.02 -1.08 -17.81
C TYR A 89 -5.84 0.43 -17.97
N THR A 90 -6.16 0.99 -19.14
CA THR A 90 -6.05 2.44 -19.43
C THR A 90 -7.39 3.16 -19.52
N ASP A 91 -8.48 2.44 -19.35
CA ASP A 91 -9.87 2.86 -19.54
C ASP A 91 -10.59 3.24 -18.22
N TYR A 92 -9.88 3.19 -17.08
CA TYR A 92 -10.42 3.69 -15.82
C TYR A 92 -10.54 5.23 -15.82
N PRO A 93 -11.69 5.79 -15.41
CA PRO A 93 -11.91 7.23 -15.45
C PRO A 93 -11.14 7.96 -14.34
N PHE A 94 -10.69 9.17 -14.65
CA PHE A 94 -10.20 10.15 -13.66
C PHE A 94 -11.36 10.74 -12.87
N LEU A 95 -11.09 11.30 -11.69
CA LEU A 95 -12.05 12.15 -11.00
C LEU A 95 -12.30 13.41 -11.85
N GLU A 96 -13.57 13.79 -12.03
CA GLU A 96 -13.90 15.01 -12.76
C GLU A 96 -13.40 16.25 -11.99
N ASP A 97 -12.72 17.16 -12.71
CA ASP A 97 -12.37 18.47 -12.18
C ASP A 97 -13.64 19.34 -12.14
N SER A 98 -14.13 19.60 -10.93
CA SER A 98 -15.26 20.50 -10.66
C SER A 98 -14.87 21.97 -10.61
#